data_AF-A0A7C6LQC1-F1
#
_entry.id   AF-A0A7C6LQC1-F1
#
_cell.length_a   1.000
_cell.length_b   1.000
_cell.length_c   1.000
_cell.angle_alpha   90.00
_cell.angle_beta   90.00
_cell.angle_gamma   90.00
#
_symmetry.space_group_name_H-M   'P 1'
#
loop_
_entity.id
_entity.type
_entity.pdbx_description
1 polymer ?
#
loop_
_entity_poly.entity_id
_entity_poly.type
_entity_poly.pdbx_seq_one_letter_code
_entity_poly.pdbx_strand_id
1 'polypeptide(L)'
;MKKNEFMDLLITELNHNKVPDSSDIADEYEQHFFFKMNDGYTEEEIAAKLGDPAQLAGQYAVDENQRILKGKGIKAFTVFGLSLAAVAAVLFFILIIAWGVVMALFSLVSMVMAACLISGYEPLLNIVPMPSASSILFGLSLIALSVLSAVGCIYFAAFVRQLLRAYRRFHQNTMAAANAKPGLPSLAPFYSFASRSKRNLRRVALATLLAFAALSILAIIVSMLQADSLQFWHMWDWFK
;
A
#
# COMPACT_ATOMS: atom_id res chain seq x y z
N MET A 1 4.75 -30.87 -13.34
CA MET A 1 3.40 -30.27 -13.39
C MET A 1 3.54 -28.78 -13.59
N LYS A 2 2.71 -28.18 -14.45
CA LYS A 2 2.75 -26.73 -14.70
C LYS A 2 2.03 -25.98 -13.57
N LYS A 3 2.27 -24.66 -13.44
CA LYS A 3 1.65 -23.83 -12.39
C LYS A 3 0.12 -24.01 -12.35
N ASN A 4 -0.55 -23.91 -13.49
CA ASN A 4 -2.01 -23.96 -13.55
C ASN A 4 -2.56 -25.31 -13.07
N GLU A 5 -1.93 -26.42 -13.48
CA GLU A 5 -2.31 -27.76 -13.05
C GLU A 5 -2.12 -27.95 -11.54
N PHE A 6 -1.03 -27.41 -10.97
CA PHE A 6 -0.78 -27.45 -9.53
C PHE A 6 -1.85 -26.68 -8.75
N MET A 7 -2.20 -25.47 -9.22
CA MET A 7 -3.18 -24.61 -8.58
C MET A 7 -4.59 -25.21 -8.62
N ASP A 8 -5.00 -25.77 -9.77
CA ASP A 8 -6.32 -26.38 -9.93
C ASP A 8 -6.49 -27.60 -9.01
N LEU A 9 -5.45 -28.45 -8.89
CA LEU A 9 -5.45 -29.59 -7.97
C LEU A 9 -5.48 -29.13 -6.50
N LEU A 10 -4.66 -28.13 -6.15
CA LEU A 10 -4.62 -27.59 -4.79
C LEU A 10 -5.98 -27.01 -4.36
N ILE A 11 -6.62 -26.22 -5.23
CA ILE A 11 -7.94 -25.62 -4.97
C ILE A 11 -9.00 -26.72 -4.80
N THR A 12 -8.96 -27.74 -5.66
CA THR A 12 -9.90 -28.87 -5.62
C THR A 12 -9.77 -29.62 -4.29
N GLU A 13 -8.55 -29.92 -3.86
CA GLU A 13 -8.28 -30.64 -2.60
C GLU A 13 -8.57 -29.80 -1.35
N LEU A 14 -8.29 -28.50 -1.38
CA LEU A 14 -8.65 -27.58 -0.28
C LEU A 14 -10.17 -27.46 -0.11
N ASN A 15 -10.91 -27.43 -1.23
CA ASN A 15 -12.38 -27.42 -1.21
C ASN A 15 -12.95 -28.77 -0.76
N HIS A 16 -12.33 -29.88 -1.19
CA HIS A 16 -12.70 -31.24 -0.75
C HIS A 16 -12.53 -31.39 0.78
N ASN A 17 -11.42 -30.90 1.32
CA ASN A 17 -11.10 -30.94 2.75
C ASN A 17 -11.84 -29.89 3.60
N LYS A 18 -12.77 -29.12 3.00
CA LYS A 18 -13.57 -28.06 3.65
C LYS A 18 -12.71 -27.04 4.42
N VAL A 19 -11.56 -26.68 3.88
CA VAL A 19 -10.68 -25.68 4.50
C VAL A 19 -11.34 -24.31 4.36
N PRO A 20 -11.65 -23.60 5.47
CA PRO A 20 -12.43 -22.36 5.43
C PRO A 20 -11.71 -21.18 4.73
N ASP A 21 -10.40 -21.26 4.52
CA ASP A 21 -9.57 -20.23 3.89
C ASP A 21 -8.98 -20.67 2.52
N SER A 22 -9.66 -21.55 1.77
CA SER A 22 -9.13 -22.17 0.53
C SER A 22 -8.68 -21.17 -0.55
N SER A 23 -9.45 -20.09 -0.76
CA SER A 23 -9.12 -19.03 -1.72
C SER A 23 -7.85 -18.26 -1.33
N ASP A 24 -7.69 -17.95 -0.04
CA ASP A 24 -6.54 -17.19 0.46
C ASP A 24 -5.26 -18.04 0.39
N ILE A 25 -5.37 -19.35 0.60
CA ILE A 25 -4.26 -20.30 0.43
C ILE A 25 -3.85 -20.38 -1.05
N ALA A 26 -4.82 -20.47 -1.97
CA ALA A 26 -4.53 -20.51 -3.40
C ALA A 26 -3.76 -19.26 -3.87
N ASP A 27 -4.21 -18.06 -3.48
CA ASP A 27 -3.53 -16.80 -3.79
C ASP A 27 -2.07 -16.77 -3.31
N GLU A 28 -1.76 -17.44 -2.20
CA GLU A 28 -0.41 -17.50 -1.61
C GLU A 28 0.54 -18.40 -2.40
N TYR A 29 0.07 -19.59 -2.81
CA TYR A 29 0.86 -20.42 -3.72
C TYR A 29 1.05 -19.71 -5.06
N GLU A 30 0.05 -18.98 -5.53
CA GLU A 30 0.19 -18.18 -6.74
C GLU A 30 1.29 -17.10 -6.61
N GLN A 31 1.32 -16.42 -5.47
CA GLN A 31 2.38 -15.45 -5.15
C GLN A 31 3.75 -16.14 -5.00
N HIS A 32 3.83 -17.32 -4.39
CA HIS A 32 5.09 -18.07 -4.27
C HIS A 32 5.65 -18.46 -5.64
N PHE A 33 4.80 -18.95 -6.55
CA PHE A 33 5.17 -19.18 -7.95
C PHE A 33 5.67 -17.89 -8.61
N PHE A 34 4.99 -16.76 -8.37
CA PHE A 34 5.41 -15.46 -8.91
C PHE A 34 6.78 -15.00 -8.36
N PHE A 35 7.06 -15.18 -7.08
CA PHE A 35 8.37 -14.84 -6.49
C PHE A 35 9.48 -15.72 -7.05
N LYS A 36 9.28 -17.04 -7.09
CA LYS A 36 10.30 -17.97 -7.55
C LYS A 36 10.55 -17.89 -9.06
N MET A 37 9.55 -17.57 -9.88
CA MET A 37 9.78 -17.26 -11.29
C MET A 37 10.62 -16.00 -11.49
N ASN A 38 10.41 -14.97 -10.66
CA ASN A 38 11.23 -13.75 -10.73
C ASN A 38 12.67 -13.98 -10.25
N ASP A 39 12.89 -14.97 -9.39
CA ASP A 39 14.23 -15.42 -8.98
C ASP A 39 14.92 -16.29 -10.06
N GLY A 40 14.23 -16.59 -11.17
CA GLY A 40 14.78 -17.34 -12.31
C GLY A 40 14.49 -18.85 -12.29
N TYR A 41 13.66 -19.35 -11.37
CA TYR A 41 13.26 -20.76 -11.34
C TYR A 41 12.16 -21.07 -12.36
N THR A 42 12.19 -22.26 -12.95
CA THR A 42 11.14 -22.74 -13.85
C THR A 42 9.91 -23.20 -13.07
N GLU A 43 8.71 -23.12 -13.67
CA GLU A 43 7.46 -23.52 -13.02
C GLU A 43 7.49 -24.97 -12.52
N GLU A 44 8.13 -25.85 -13.29
CA GLU A 44 8.24 -27.28 -13.00
C GLU A 44 9.13 -27.56 -11.78
N GLU A 45 10.23 -26.81 -11.61
CA GLU A 45 11.10 -26.90 -10.44
C GLU A 45 10.43 -26.37 -9.17
N ILE A 46 9.62 -25.33 -9.30
CA ILE A 46 8.87 -24.75 -8.17
C ILE A 46 7.84 -25.76 -7.68
N ALA A 47 7.09 -26.37 -8.61
CA ALA A 47 6.10 -27.40 -8.29
C ALA A 47 6.75 -28.65 -7.68
N ALA A 48 7.90 -29.09 -8.19
CA ALA A 48 8.64 -30.22 -7.63
C ALA A 48 9.15 -29.94 -6.20
N LYS A 49 9.54 -28.69 -5.90
CA LYS A 49 9.94 -28.27 -4.54
C LYS A 49 8.77 -28.13 -3.58
N LEU A 50 7.58 -27.77 -4.07
CA LEU A 50 6.37 -27.67 -3.25
C LEU A 50 5.84 -29.06 -2.88
N GLY A 51 6.05 -30.07 -3.74
CA GLY A 51 5.62 -31.45 -3.48
C GLY A 51 4.18 -31.70 -3.92
N ASP A 52 3.52 -32.68 -3.30
CA ASP A 52 2.19 -33.13 -3.70
C ASP A 52 1.07 -32.18 -3.18
N PRO A 53 0.26 -31.56 -4.07
CA PRO A 53 -0.83 -30.66 -3.67
C PRO A 53 -1.85 -31.30 -2.73
N ALA A 54 -2.12 -32.60 -2.86
CA ALA A 54 -3.11 -33.29 -2.04
C ALA A 54 -2.62 -33.45 -0.58
N GLN A 55 -1.36 -33.81 -0.39
CA GLN A 55 -0.75 -33.89 0.94
C GLN A 55 -0.64 -32.52 1.60
N LEU A 56 -0.32 -31.49 0.82
CA LEU A 56 -0.31 -30.10 1.26
C LEU A 56 -1.68 -29.64 1.76
N ALA A 57 -2.75 -29.93 0.99
CA ALA A 57 -4.12 -29.64 1.43
C ALA A 57 -4.49 -30.41 2.70
N GLY A 58 -4.04 -31.66 2.83
CA GLY A 58 -4.25 -32.51 4.01
C GLY A 58 -3.59 -31.99 5.29
N GLN A 59 -2.49 -31.22 5.20
CA GLN A 59 -1.87 -30.57 6.37
C GLN A 59 -2.75 -29.47 6.98
N TYR A 60 -3.71 -28.95 6.22
CA TYR A 60 -4.72 -28.01 6.70
C TYR A 60 -5.98 -28.71 7.20
N ALA A 61 -6.10 -30.03 7.04
CA ALA A 61 -7.17 -30.82 7.63
C ALA A 61 -6.96 -30.98 9.15
N VAL A 62 -8.04 -30.83 9.90
CA VAL A 62 -8.02 -30.65 11.35
C VAL A 62 -8.10 -32.00 12.07
N ASP A 63 -7.09 -32.35 12.88
CA ASP A 63 -7.13 -33.56 13.73
C ASP A 63 -7.62 -33.21 15.16
N GLU A 64 -8.73 -33.82 15.60
CA GLU A 64 -9.49 -33.39 16.79
C GLU A 64 -8.89 -33.88 18.13
N ASN A 65 -8.12 -34.97 18.11
CA ASN A 65 -7.71 -35.69 19.32
C ASN A 65 -6.52 -35.08 20.09
N GLN A 66 -5.68 -34.23 19.46
CA GLN A 66 -4.55 -33.57 20.13
C GLN A 66 -4.96 -32.36 21.01
N ARG A 67 -6.23 -31.95 20.97
CA ARG A 67 -6.74 -30.70 21.58
C ARG A 67 -6.86 -30.72 23.11
N ILE A 68 -7.01 -31.89 23.72
CA ILE A 68 -7.46 -32.03 25.12
C ILE A 68 -6.30 -31.88 26.12
N LEU A 69 -5.05 -32.19 25.72
CA LEU A 69 -3.96 -32.42 26.68
C LEU A 69 -3.10 -31.19 27.05
N LYS A 70 -3.19 -30.06 26.35
CA LYS A 70 -2.30 -28.88 26.58
C LYS A 70 -2.97 -27.64 27.19
N GLY A 71 -4.21 -27.76 27.66
CA GLY A 71 -5.04 -26.62 28.07
C GLY A 71 -4.85 -26.16 29.51
N LYS A 72 -4.68 -24.84 29.71
CA LYS A 72 -5.72 -23.91 30.25
C LYS A 72 -5.10 -22.58 30.71
N GLY A 73 -3.93 -22.62 31.38
CA GLY A 73 -3.24 -21.42 31.91
C GLY A 73 -2.57 -20.54 30.85
N ILE A 74 -1.84 -21.15 29.89
CA ILE A 74 -1.14 -20.42 28.81
C ILE A 74 -2.14 -19.74 27.86
N LYS A 75 -3.32 -20.33 27.66
CA LYS A 75 -4.38 -19.81 26.79
C LYS A 75 -4.97 -18.50 27.30
N ALA A 76 -5.20 -18.36 28.61
CA ALA A 76 -5.75 -17.13 29.19
C ALA A 76 -4.77 -15.95 29.07
N PHE A 77 -3.48 -16.19 29.33
CA PHE A 77 -2.44 -15.16 29.23
C PHE A 77 -2.22 -14.70 27.78
N THR A 78 -2.22 -15.63 26.81
CA THR A 78 -2.10 -15.28 25.38
C THR A 78 -3.32 -14.54 24.86
N VAL A 79 -4.54 -14.93 25.25
CA VAL A 79 -5.77 -14.22 24.85
C VAL A 79 -5.81 -12.80 25.44
N PHE A 80 -5.40 -12.63 26.71
CA PHE A 80 -5.35 -11.31 27.35
C PHE A 80 -4.26 -10.40 26.77
N GLY A 81 -3.07 -10.95 26.50
CA GLY A 81 -2.00 -10.19 25.82
C GLY A 81 -2.40 -9.79 24.39
N LEU A 82 -3.07 -10.68 23.67
CA LEU A 82 -3.54 -10.43 22.31
C LEU A 82 -4.67 -9.39 22.27
N SER A 83 -5.57 -9.36 23.27
CA SER A 83 -6.63 -8.35 23.32
C SER A 83 -6.08 -6.94 23.57
N LEU A 84 -5.12 -6.80 24.48
CA LEU A 84 -4.44 -5.52 24.71
C LEU A 84 -3.66 -5.05 23.47
N ALA A 85 -2.90 -5.96 22.85
CA ALA A 85 -2.18 -5.67 21.62
C ALA A 85 -3.14 -5.33 20.46
N ALA A 86 -4.33 -5.93 20.43
CA ALA A 86 -5.33 -5.64 19.42
C ALA A 86 -5.89 -4.23 19.53
N VAL A 87 -6.13 -3.72 20.74
CA VAL A 87 -6.56 -2.33 20.93
C VAL A 87 -5.49 -1.36 20.41
N ALA A 88 -4.22 -1.57 20.78
CA ALA A 88 -3.11 -0.75 20.31
C ALA A 88 -2.96 -0.81 18.77
N ALA A 89 -3.08 -2.00 18.18
CA ALA A 89 -3.03 -2.18 16.74
C ALA A 89 -4.20 -1.49 16.02
N VAL A 90 -5.42 -1.57 16.54
CA VAL A 90 -6.59 -0.89 15.96
C VAL A 90 -6.37 0.62 15.97
N LEU A 91 -5.93 1.21 17.08
CA LEU A 91 -5.61 2.65 17.16
C LEU A 91 -4.52 3.05 16.14
N PHE A 92 -3.48 2.21 16.00
CA PHE A 92 -2.42 2.42 15.03
C PHE A 92 -2.95 2.38 13.58
N PHE A 93 -3.83 1.44 13.24
CA PHE A 93 -4.45 1.38 11.91
C PHE A 93 -5.36 2.56 11.65
N ILE A 94 -6.13 3.03 12.65
CA ILE A 94 -6.94 4.25 12.53
C ILE A 94 -6.04 5.45 12.19
N LEU A 95 -4.93 5.62 12.91
CA LEU A 95 -3.97 6.70 12.66
C LEU A 95 -3.38 6.64 11.25
N ILE A 96 -2.95 5.46 10.80
CA ILE A 96 -2.40 5.25 9.46
C ILE A 96 -3.44 5.53 8.37
N ILE A 97 -4.68 5.09 8.54
CA ILE A 97 -5.75 5.34 7.56
C ILE A 97 -6.08 6.84 7.53
N ALA A 98 -6.17 7.50 8.70
CA ALA A 98 -6.39 8.94 8.79
C ALA A 98 -5.29 9.72 8.06
N TRP A 99 -4.03 9.33 8.23
CA TRP A 99 -2.92 9.90 7.46
C TRP A 99 -3.10 9.71 5.95
N GLY A 100 -3.53 8.53 5.51
CA GLY A 100 -3.85 8.27 4.10
C GLY A 100 -4.94 9.20 3.55
N VAL A 101 -5.97 9.48 4.34
CA VAL A 101 -7.04 10.44 3.97
C VAL A 101 -6.48 11.86 3.85
N VAL A 102 -5.63 12.30 4.78
CA VAL A 102 -4.98 13.62 4.72
C VAL A 102 -4.16 13.77 3.44
N MET A 103 -3.37 12.75 3.06
CA MET A 103 -2.59 12.78 1.82
C MET A 103 -3.46 12.85 0.57
N ALA A 104 -4.59 12.14 0.56
CA ALA A 104 -5.55 12.19 -0.55
C ALA A 104 -6.21 13.57 -0.66
N LEU A 105 -6.62 14.16 0.47
CA LEU A 105 -7.17 15.53 0.50
C LEU A 105 -6.13 16.56 0.06
N PHE A 106 -4.86 16.42 0.49
CA PHE A 106 -3.77 17.28 0.03
C PHE A 106 -3.58 17.21 -1.50
N SER A 107 -3.67 16.02 -2.09
CA SER A 107 -3.63 15.84 -3.55
C SER A 107 -4.81 16.55 -4.26
N LEU A 108 -6.01 16.49 -3.70
CA LEU A 108 -7.17 17.20 -4.25
C LEU A 108 -7.07 18.72 -4.10
N VAL A 109 -6.70 19.20 -2.91
CA VAL A 109 -6.54 20.64 -2.64
C VAL A 109 -5.46 21.23 -3.55
N SER A 110 -4.32 20.56 -3.72
CA SER A 110 -3.28 21.02 -4.64
C SER A 110 -3.77 21.11 -6.10
N MET A 111 -4.64 20.18 -6.54
CA MET A 111 -5.26 20.24 -7.87
C MET A 111 -6.24 21.42 -8.02
N VAL A 112 -7.07 21.66 -6.99
CA VAL A 112 -8.01 22.79 -6.99
C VAL A 112 -7.25 24.11 -7.00
N MET A 113 -6.23 24.24 -6.17
CA MET A 113 -5.36 25.42 -6.12
C MET A 113 -4.67 25.66 -7.47
N ALA A 114 -4.20 24.59 -8.13
CA ALA A 114 -3.64 24.68 -9.48
C ALA A 114 -4.66 25.25 -10.49
N ALA A 115 -5.88 24.74 -10.48
CA ALA A 115 -6.94 25.22 -11.38
C ALA A 115 -7.29 26.69 -11.11
N CYS A 116 -7.38 27.10 -9.85
CA CYS A 116 -7.64 28.49 -9.48
C CYS A 116 -6.50 29.43 -9.95
N LEU A 117 -5.24 29.03 -9.80
CA LEU A 117 -4.09 29.82 -10.26
C LEU A 117 -4.03 29.95 -11.79
N ILE A 118 -4.31 28.87 -12.52
CA ILE A 118 -4.29 28.86 -13.99
C ILE A 118 -5.46 29.66 -14.57
N SER A 119 -6.64 29.57 -13.97
CA SER A 119 -7.84 30.29 -14.42
C SER A 119 -7.84 31.78 -14.06
N GLY A 120 -6.92 32.23 -13.21
CA GLY A 120 -6.89 33.61 -12.73
C GLY A 120 -8.06 33.91 -11.79
N TYR A 121 -8.41 32.98 -10.90
CA TYR A 121 -9.56 33.14 -10.00
C TYR A 121 -9.37 34.33 -9.05
N GLU A 122 -10.14 35.40 -9.29
CA GLU A 122 -10.02 36.70 -8.60
C GLU A 122 -10.00 36.60 -7.06
N PRO A 123 -10.86 35.81 -6.37
CA PRO A 123 -10.81 35.74 -4.92
C PRO A 123 -9.49 35.21 -4.36
N LEU A 124 -8.81 34.32 -5.10
CA LEU A 124 -7.51 33.78 -4.68
C LEU A 124 -6.39 34.77 -4.99
N LEU A 125 -6.43 35.39 -6.18
CA LEU A 125 -5.45 36.42 -6.57
C LEU A 125 -5.57 37.71 -5.74
N ASN A 126 -6.73 37.99 -5.15
CA ASN A 126 -6.88 39.12 -4.23
C ASN A 126 -6.17 38.89 -2.88
N ILE A 127 -6.04 37.63 -2.44
CA ILE A 127 -5.31 37.27 -1.22
C ILE A 127 -3.81 37.19 -1.50
N VAL A 128 -3.43 36.60 -2.64
CA VAL A 128 -2.04 36.44 -3.06
C VAL A 128 -1.90 37.06 -4.46
N PRO A 129 -1.75 38.40 -4.55
CA PRO A 129 -1.63 39.06 -5.84
C PRO A 129 -0.32 38.65 -6.48
N MET A 130 -0.40 38.22 -7.73
CA MET A 130 0.76 37.90 -8.54
C MET A 130 0.45 38.09 -10.01
N PRO A 131 1.45 38.39 -10.85
CA PRO A 131 1.25 38.47 -12.29
C PRO A 131 0.84 37.11 -12.87
N SER A 132 0.06 37.16 -13.95
CA SER A 132 -0.56 35.98 -14.57
C SER A 132 0.44 34.91 -14.99
N ALA A 133 1.61 35.28 -15.53
CA ALA A 133 2.61 34.30 -15.94
C ALA A 133 3.17 33.49 -14.75
N SER A 134 3.46 34.16 -13.63
CA SER A 134 3.93 33.51 -12.41
C SER A 134 2.84 32.61 -11.80
N SER A 135 1.58 33.07 -11.81
CA SER A 135 0.42 32.28 -11.38
C SER A 135 0.28 30.97 -12.16
N ILE A 136 0.34 31.04 -13.49
CA ILE A 136 0.21 29.85 -14.35
C ILE A 136 1.35 28.85 -14.08
N LEU A 137 2.58 29.33 -13.87
CA LEU A 137 3.74 28.48 -13.59
C LEU A 137 3.64 27.77 -12.24
N PHE A 138 3.22 28.48 -11.18
CA PHE A 138 2.91 27.85 -9.89
C PHE A 138 1.71 26.90 -9.99
N GLY A 139 0.70 27.23 -10.79
CA GLY A 139 -0.41 26.32 -11.06
C GLY A 139 0.06 25.02 -11.70
N LEU A 140 0.91 25.10 -12.73
CA LEU A 140 1.45 23.92 -13.42
C LEU A 140 2.34 23.07 -12.50
N SER A 141 3.12 23.70 -11.61
CA SER A 141 3.89 22.96 -10.60
C SER A 141 2.96 22.26 -9.60
N LEU A 142 1.87 22.89 -9.16
CA LEU A 142 0.88 22.27 -8.28
C LEU A 142 0.13 21.10 -8.95
N ILE A 143 -0.10 21.11 -10.27
CA ILE A 143 -0.60 19.92 -10.99
C ILE A 143 0.40 18.77 -10.85
N ALA A 144 1.69 19.03 -11.10
CA ALA A 144 2.72 18.00 -10.96
C ALA A 144 2.81 17.46 -9.53
N LEU A 145 2.66 18.34 -8.52
CA LEU A 145 2.62 17.97 -7.11
C LEU A 145 1.39 17.13 -6.76
N SER A 146 0.22 17.48 -7.30
CA SER A 146 -1.02 16.74 -7.10
C SER A 146 -0.90 15.31 -7.62
N VAL A 147 -0.38 15.14 -8.84
CA VAL A 147 -0.15 13.82 -9.44
C VAL A 147 0.90 13.04 -8.66
N LEU A 148 1.99 13.69 -8.23
CA LEU A 148 3.01 13.06 -7.38
C LEU A 148 2.42 12.56 -6.06
N SER A 149 1.61 13.38 -5.38
CA SER A 149 0.91 13.00 -4.15
C SER A 149 -0.08 11.86 -4.39
N ALA A 150 -0.83 11.88 -5.50
CA ALA A 150 -1.77 10.83 -5.86
C ALA A 150 -1.05 9.48 -6.07
N VAL A 151 0.09 9.48 -6.75
CA VAL A 151 0.93 8.29 -6.87
C VAL A 151 1.43 7.80 -5.51
N GLY A 152 1.84 8.73 -4.62
CA GLY A 152 2.17 8.42 -3.23
C GLY A 152 1.01 7.76 -2.47
N CYS A 153 -0.22 8.24 -2.66
CA CYS A 153 -1.43 7.66 -2.06
C CYS A 153 -1.68 6.23 -2.54
N ILE A 154 -1.43 5.93 -3.82
CA ILE A 154 -1.57 4.56 -4.36
C ILE A 154 -0.56 3.61 -3.68
N TYR A 155 0.70 4.03 -3.56
CA TYR A 155 1.72 3.26 -2.83
C TYR A 155 1.34 3.05 -1.37
N PHE A 156 0.89 4.11 -0.71
CA PHE A 156 0.48 4.07 0.69
C PHE A 156 -0.72 3.14 0.89
N ALA A 157 -1.77 3.24 0.08
CA ALA A 157 -2.93 2.36 0.16
C ALA A 157 -2.59 0.88 -0.08
N ALA A 158 -1.65 0.60 -0.98
CA ALA A 158 -1.16 -0.76 -1.18
C ALA A 158 -0.37 -1.29 0.03
N PHE A 159 0.48 -0.45 0.61
CA PHE A 159 1.21 -0.75 1.85
C PHE A 159 0.26 -1.03 3.02
N VAL A 160 -0.73 -0.17 3.26
CA VAL A 160 -1.72 -0.34 4.34
C VAL A 160 -2.52 -1.63 4.16
N ARG A 161 -2.94 -1.96 2.93
CA ARG A 161 -3.64 -3.21 2.63
C ARG A 161 -2.80 -4.44 2.97
N GLN A 162 -1.51 -4.44 2.61
CA GLN A 162 -0.61 -5.55 2.95
C GLN A 162 -0.40 -5.66 4.46
N LEU A 163 -0.23 -4.53 5.13
CA LEU A 163 -0.02 -4.48 6.57
C LEU A 163 -1.24 -5.01 7.33
N LEU A 164 -2.46 -4.63 6.92
CA LEU A 164 -3.71 -5.16 7.46
C LEU A 164 -3.82 -6.68 7.27
N ARG A 165 -3.48 -7.19 6.08
CA ARG A 165 -3.47 -8.63 5.78
C ARG A 165 -2.49 -9.38 6.67
N ALA A 166 -1.25 -8.89 6.78
CA ALA A 166 -0.22 -9.49 7.63
C ALA A 166 -0.63 -9.48 9.11
N TYR A 167 -1.20 -8.37 9.60
CA TYR A 167 -1.70 -8.27 10.96
C TYR A 167 -2.88 -9.23 11.23
N ARG A 168 -3.86 -9.30 10.32
CA ARG A 168 -4.99 -10.23 10.44
C ARG A 168 -4.49 -11.68 10.52
N ARG A 169 -3.49 -12.05 9.69
CA ARG A 169 -2.87 -13.37 9.71
C ARG A 169 -2.14 -13.66 11.03
N PHE A 170 -1.37 -12.69 11.53
CA PHE A 170 -0.73 -12.80 12.84
C PHE A 170 -1.77 -13.04 13.95
N HIS A 171 -2.88 -12.31 13.93
CA HIS A 171 -3.97 -12.50 14.89
C HIS A 171 -4.64 -13.88 14.76
N GLN A 172 -4.89 -14.34 13.52
CA GLN A 172 -5.43 -15.68 13.27
C GLN A 172 -4.48 -16.79 13.73
N ASN A 173 -3.17 -16.66 13.46
CA ASN A 173 -2.16 -17.65 13.83
C ASN A 173 -1.94 -17.73 15.33
N THR A 174 -1.97 -16.60 16.03
CA THR A 174 -1.89 -16.57 17.50
C THR A 174 -3.12 -17.23 18.13
N MET A 175 -4.32 -17.00 17.58
CA MET A 175 -5.55 -17.69 18.00
C MET A 175 -5.56 -19.17 17.62
N ALA A 176 -5.00 -19.55 16.47
CA ALA A 176 -4.86 -20.94 16.05
C ALA A 176 -3.89 -21.70 16.97
N ALA A 177 -2.74 -21.11 17.29
CA ALA A 177 -1.78 -21.64 18.24
C ALA A 177 -2.39 -21.83 19.64
N ALA A 178 -3.17 -20.85 20.13
CA ALA A 178 -3.91 -20.98 21.38
C ALA A 178 -4.97 -22.11 21.35
N ASN A 179 -5.51 -22.42 20.18
CA ASN A 179 -6.51 -23.46 19.96
C ASN A 179 -5.94 -24.81 19.50
N ALA A 180 -4.61 -24.97 19.46
CA ALA A 180 -3.94 -26.15 18.91
C ALA A 180 -4.42 -26.50 17.48
N LYS A 181 -4.72 -25.49 16.67
CA LYS A 181 -5.00 -25.62 15.23
C LYS A 181 -3.72 -25.32 14.45
N PRO A 182 -3.49 -25.95 13.28
CA PRO A 182 -2.37 -25.60 12.41
C PRO A 182 -2.45 -24.11 12.07
N GLY A 183 -1.35 -23.40 12.28
CA GLY A 183 -1.21 -22.00 11.91
C GLY A 183 -0.99 -21.88 10.41
N LEU A 184 -1.49 -20.80 9.83
CA LEU A 184 -1.28 -20.52 8.44
C LEU A 184 0.12 -19.89 8.24
N PRO A 185 0.75 -19.98 7.07
CA PRO A 185 2.03 -19.31 6.80
C PRO A 185 1.94 -17.78 7.04
N SER A 186 3.03 -17.22 7.56
CA SER A 186 3.13 -15.79 7.91
C SER A 186 3.37 -14.93 6.67
N LEU A 187 2.53 -13.93 6.46
CA LEU A 187 2.69 -12.96 5.37
C LEU A 187 3.83 -11.97 5.66
N ALA A 188 4.66 -11.71 4.66
CA ALA A 188 5.64 -10.65 4.72
C ALA A 188 4.95 -9.27 4.80
N PRO A 189 5.44 -8.34 5.65
CA PRO A 189 4.86 -7.01 5.78
C PRO A 189 5.09 -6.11 4.56
N PHE A 190 5.98 -6.52 3.64
CA PHE A 190 6.36 -5.74 2.47
C PHE A 190 5.45 -6.09 1.27
N TYR A 191 4.74 -5.09 0.74
CA TYR A 191 3.94 -5.25 -0.47
C TYR A 191 4.83 -5.17 -1.72
N SER A 192 4.82 -6.20 -2.56
CA SER A 192 5.43 -6.15 -3.89
C SER A 192 4.36 -6.00 -4.97
N PHE A 193 4.32 -4.84 -5.62
CA PHE A 193 3.55 -4.66 -6.85
C PHE A 193 4.05 -5.60 -7.96
N ALA A 194 3.14 -6.00 -8.86
CA ALA A 194 3.52 -6.64 -10.12
C ALA A 194 4.58 -5.79 -10.85
N SER A 195 5.59 -6.45 -11.42
CA SER A 195 6.82 -5.81 -11.94
C SER A 195 6.53 -4.67 -12.95
N ARG A 196 5.52 -4.85 -13.81
CA ARG A 196 5.08 -3.86 -14.80
C ARG A 196 4.46 -2.62 -14.16
N SER A 197 3.53 -2.81 -13.22
CA SER A 197 2.85 -1.71 -12.50
C SER A 197 3.85 -0.90 -11.67
N LYS A 198 4.77 -1.58 -10.96
CA LYS A 198 5.85 -0.94 -10.20
C LYS A 198 6.75 -0.04 -11.05
N ARG A 199 7.11 -0.50 -12.25
CA ARG A 199 7.95 0.28 -13.19
C ARG A 199 7.20 1.51 -13.70
N ASN A 200 5.92 1.37 -14.04
CA ASN A 200 5.11 2.48 -14.53
C ASN A 200 4.90 3.56 -13.46
N LEU A 201 4.45 3.16 -12.26
CA LEU A 201 4.26 4.07 -11.12
C LEU A 201 5.57 4.80 -10.75
N ARG A 202 6.71 4.09 -10.74
CA ARG A 202 8.01 4.71 -10.49
C ARG A 202 8.39 5.73 -11.56
N ARG A 203 8.16 5.41 -12.84
CA ARG A 203 8.42 6.35 -13.95
C ARG A 203 7.57 7.61 -13.83
N VAL A 204 6.28 7.45 -13.56
CA VAL A 204 5.37 8.58 -13.35
C VAL A 204 5.83 9.42 -12.16
N ALA A 205 6.11 8.80 -11.01
CA ALA A 205 6.59 9.52 -9.82
C ALA A 205 7.88 10.31 -10.07
N LEU A 206 8.86 9.71 -10.76
CA LEU A 206 10.10 10.41 -11.09
C LEU A 206 9.87 11.54 -12.10
N ALA A 207 9.05 11.32 -13.12
CA ALA A 207 8.73 12.34 -14.11
C ALA A 207 8.00 13.53 -13.47
N THR A 208 6.99 13.28 -12.63
CA THR A 208 6.24 14.34 -11.96
C THR A 208 7.05 15.04 -10.88
N LEU A 209 7.94 14.34 -10.18
CA LEU A 209 8.90 14.94 -9.25
C LEU A 209 9.85 15.91 -9.98
N LEU A 210 10.43 15.48 -11.11
CA LEU A 210 11.31 16.33 -11.90
C LEU A 210 10.56 17.53 -12.47
N ALA A 211 9.34 17.32 -13.00
CA ALA A 211 8.49 18.39 -13.50
C ALA A 211 8.13 19.39 -12.40
N PHE A 212 7.73 18.92 -11.21
CA PHE A 212 7.42 19.77 -10.07
C PHE A 212 8.63 20.63 -9.66
N ALA A 213 9.82 20.01 -9.54
CA ALA A 213 11.03 20.73 -9.17
C ALA A 213 11.41 21.79 -10.21
N ALA A 214 11.45 21.41 -11.49
CA ALA A 214 11.82 22.31 -12.58
C ALA A 214 10.84 23.48 -12.71
N LEU A 215 9.53 23.21 -12.67
CA LEU A 215 8.50 24.25 -12.79
C LEU A 215 8.48 25.17 -11.58
N SER A 216 8.70 24.67 -10.37
CA SER A 216 8.76 25.51 -9.16
C SER A 216 9.96 26.45 -9.19
N ILE A 217 11.12 25.96 -9.61
CA ILE A 217 12.31 26.79 -9.79
C ILE A 217 12.07 27.85 -10.87
N LEU A 218 11.49 27.46 -12.00
CA LEU A 218 11.18 28.38 -13.09
C LEU A 218 10.14 29.44 -12.66
N ALA A 219 9.11 29.05 -11.91
CA ALA A 219 8.13 29.97 -11.34
C ALA A 219 8.77 31.02 -10.44
N ILE A 220 9.70 30.61 -9.57
CA ILE A 220 10.44 31.51 -8.69
C ILE A 220 11.32 32.48 -9.50
N ILE A 221 12.07 31.98 -10.49
CA ILE A 221 12.93 32.83 -11.33
C ILE A 221 12.10 33.87 -12.10
N VAL A 222 10.99 33.45 -12.72
CA VAL A 222 10.09 34.36 -13.43
C VAL A 222 9.48 35.38 -12.47
N SER A 223 9.10 34.97 -11.25
CA SER A 223 8.58 35.87 -10.22
C SER A 223 9.61 36.93 -9.83
N MET A 224 10.86 36.55 -9.65
CA MET A 224 11.96 37.47 -9.33
C MET A 224 12.20 38.48 -10.46
N LEU A 225 12.18 38.02 -11.72
CA LEU A 225 12.36 38.89 -12.89
C LEU A 225 11.20 39.86 -13.06
N GLN A 226 9.97 39.45 -12.76
CA GLN A 226 8.79 40.31 -12.87
C GLN A 226 8.69 41.34 -11.76
N ALA A 227 9.16 41.02 -10.56
CA ALA A 227 9.18 41.94 -9.43
C ALA A 227 10.45 42.82 -9.39
N ASP A 228 11.41 42.57 -10.27
CA ASP A 228 12.75 43.17 -10.27
C ASP A 228 13.43 43.11 -8.88
N SER A 229 13.17 42.02 -8.15
CA SER A 229 13.60 41.85 -6.76
C SER A 229 13.64 40.36 -6.39
N LEU A 230 14.65 39.99 -5.59
CA LEU A 230 14.74 38.63 -5.02
C LEU A 230 13.59 38.34 -4.04
N GLN A 231 13.03 39.38 -3.42
CA GLN A 231 11.95 39.29 -2.45
C GLN A 231 10.61 39.70 -3.07
N PHE A 232 10.25 39.05 -4.19
CA PHE A 232 9.05 39.38 -4.97
C PHE A 232 7.76 39.40 -4.15
N TRP A 233 7.65 38.55 -3.13
CA TRP A 233 6.50 38.46 -2.23
C TRP A 233 6.25 39.74 -1.41
N HIS A 234 7.29 40.53 -1.12
CA HIS A 234 7.12 41.84 -0.48
C HIS A 234 6.71 42.91 -1.49
N MET A 235 7.20 42.84 -2.73
CA MET A 235 6.80 43.75 -3.80
C MET A 235 5.34 43.56 -4.21
N TRP A 236 4.83 42.35 -4.04
CA TRP A 236 3.43 41.99 -4.27
C TRP A 236 2.59 42.02 -2.99
N ASP A 237 3.06 42.59 -1.89
CA ASP A 237 2.22 42.80 -0.71
C ASP A 237 1.57 41.54 -0.09
N TRP A 238 2.19 40.36 -0.21
CA TRP A 238 1.62 39.09 0.28
C TRP A 238 1.38 39.05 1.80
N PHE A 239 2.01 39.95 2.56
CA PHE A 239 2.04 39.94 4.02
C PHE A 239 1.52 41.24 4.65
N LYS A 240 0.71 42.01 3.94
CA LYS A 240 0.08 43.22 4.48
C LYS A 240 -1.07 42.92 5.43
#